data_AF-A0A7E4W9H9-F1
#
_entry.id   AF-A0A7E4W9H9-F1
#
_cell.length_a   1.000
_cell.length_b   1.000
_cell.length_c   1.000
_cell.angle_alpha   90.00
_cell.angle_beta   90.00
_cell.angle_gamma   90.00
#
_symmetry.space_group_name_H-M   'P 1'
#
loop_
_entity.id
_entity.type
_entity.pdbx_description
1 polymer ?
#
loop_
_entity_poly.entity_id
_entity_poly.type
_entity_poly.pdbx_seq_one_letter_code
_entity_poly.pdbx_strand_id
1 'polypeptide(L)'
;MFYSANITVGTPPQTFVTAFDTGSADLWIVLAKMTVAIMRRVFRRTNLPLTRATMCRNEFNTEMMLMSAEFVGLSQLRFVINT
;
A
#
# COMPACT_ATOMS: atom_id res chain seq x y z
N MET A 1 2.06 3.99 -22.04
CA MET A 1 2.07 2.55 -21.68
C MET A 1 2.51 2.48 -20.23
N PHE A 2 1.71 1.92 -19.34
CA PHE A 2 2.04 1.81 -17.92
C PHE A 2 2.63 0.42 -17.66
N TYR A 3 3.84 0.37 -17.08
CA TYR A 3 4.43 -0.87 -16.61
C TYR A 3 3.84 -1.18 -15.24
N SER A 4 3.19 -2.35 -15.13
CA SER A 4 2.65 -2.84 -13.87
C SER A 4 3.46 -4.01 -13.35
N ALA A 5 3.63 -4.08 -12.03
CA ALA A 5 4.35 -5.15 -11.37
C ALA A 5 3.64 -5.60 -10.10
N ASN A 6 3.97 -6.83 -9.68
CA ASN A 6 3.52 -7.36 -8.39
C ASN A 6 4.43 -6.86 -7.27
N ILE A 7 3.82 -6.27 -6.25
CA ILE A 7 4.50 -5.91 -5.02
C ILE A 7 3.86 -6.63 -3.85
N THR A 8 4.65 -6.89 -2.81
CA THR A 8 4.13 -7.41 -1.55
C THR A 8 4.42 -6.44 -0.41
N VAL A 9 3.40 -6.14 0.40
CA VAL A 9 3.49 -5.20 1.53
C VAL A 9 3.10 -5.87 2.82
N GLY A 10 3.87 -5.61 3.87
CA GLY A 10 3.58 -6.00 5.25
C GLY A 10 4.00 -7.42 5.61
N THR A 11 3.75 -7.75 6.88
CA THR A 11 3.94 -9.10 7.44
C THR A 11 2.63 -9.50 8.12
N PRO A 12 1.97 -10.59 7.70
CA PRO A 12 2.34 -11.44 6.56
C PRO A 12 2.20 -10.71 5.21
N PRO A 13 2.95 -11.12 4.16
CA PRO A 13 2.97 -10.42 2.88
C PRO A 13 1.60 -10.40 2.17
N GLN A 14 1.14 -9.21 1.77
CA GLN A 14 -0.07 -9.02 0.95
C GLN A 14 0.31 -8.53 -0.44
N THR A 15 -0.22 -9.17 -1.50
CA THR A 15 0.20 -8.89 -2.89
C THR A 15 -0.70 -7.90 -3.61
N PHE A 16 -0.12 -6.88 -4.24
CA PHE A 16 -0.79 -5.84 -5.02
C PHE A 16 -0.19 -5.74 -6.42
N VAL A 17 -1.01 -5.33 -7.39
CA VAL A 17 -0.56 -4.94 -8.73
C VAL A 17 -0.49 -3.42 -8.75
N THR A 18 0.71 -2.87 -8.97
CA THR A 18 0.94 -1.43 -8.94
C THR A 18 1.50 -0.97 -10.28
N ALA A 19 1.03 0.18 -10.77
CA ALA A 19 1.62 0.85 -11.92
C ALA A 19 2.77 1.74 -11.43
N PHE A 20 3.94 1.63 -12.06
CA PHE A 20 5.05 2.53 -11.75
C PHE A 20 4.91 3.84 -12.53
N ASP A 21 4.90 4.94 -11.78
CA ASP A 21 4.80 6.29 -12.29
C ASP A 21 6.08 7.05 -11.90
N THR A 22 6.80 7.57 -12.90
CA THR A 22 8.01 8.39 -12.68
C THR A 22 7.69 9.85 -12.34
N GLY A 23 6.43 10.27 -12.48
CA GLY A 23 5.95 11.62 -12.16
C GLY A 23 5.54 11.82 -10.70
N SER A 24 5.58 10.77 -9.86
CA SER A 24 5.22 10.82 -8.45
C SER A 24 6.25 10.11 -7.57
N ALA A 25 6.37 10.55 -6.31
CA ALA A 25 7.35 10.01 -5.35
C ALA A 25 6.71 9.07 -4.31
N ASP A 26 5.38 8.99 -4.29
CA ASP A 26 4.62 8.32 -3.24
C ASP A 26 4.04 6.98 -3.68
N LEU A 27 4.04 6.01 -2.77
CA LEU A 27 3.36 4.72 -2.95
C LEU A 27 2.00 4.74 -2.25
N TRP A 28 0.92 4.62 -3.02
CA TRP A 28 -0.44 4.61 -2.51
C TRP A 28 -1.07 3.23 -2.58
N ILE A 29 -1.67 2.80 -1.46
CA ILE A 29 -2.41 1.55 -1.37
C ILE A 29 -3.71 1.82 -0.62
N VAL A 30 -4.81 1.28 -1.13
CA VAL A 30 -6.12 1.43 -0.51
C VAL A 30 -6.19 0.60 0.78
N LEU A 31 -6.73 1.18 1.85
CA LEU A 31 -6.97 0.51 3.13
C LEU A 31 -8.35 -0.16 3.19
N ALA A 32 -8.46 -1.26 3.94
CA ALA A 32 -9.69 -2.07 4.03
C ALA A 32 -10.90 -1.30 4.55
N LYS A 33 -10.68 -0.16 5.21
CA LYS A 33 -11.73 0.72 5.72
C LYS A 33 -12.41 1.53 4.62
N MET A 34 -11.78 1.72 3.46
CA MET A 34 -12.39 2.37 2.32
C MET A 34 -13.29 1.36 1.60
N THR A 35 -14.58 1.38 1.92
CA THR A 35 -15.58 0.50 1.30
C THR A 35 -15.99 1.08 -0.06
N VAL A 36 -15.10 0.97 -1.06
CA VAL A 36 -15.47 1.20 -2.47
C VAL A 36 -15.48 -0.16 -3.16
N ALA A 37 -16.67 -0.59 -3.59
CA ALA A 37 -16.93 -1.90 -4.23
C ALA A 37 -16.15 -2.16 -5.54
N ILE A 38 -15.31 -1.22 -5.96
CA ILE A 38 -14.54 -1.23 -7.21
C ILE A 38 -13.10 -1.74 -6.97
N MET A 39 -12.61 -1.74 -5.72
CA MET A 39 -11.21 -2.08 -5.42
C MET A 39 -11.01 -3.59 -5.25
N ARG A 40 -10.21 -4.19 -6.14
CA ARG A 40 -10.00 -5.65 -6.20
C ARG A 40 -9.10 -6.22 -5.10
N ARG A 41 -8.17 -5.43 -4.55
CA ARG A 41 -7.28 -5.84 -3.44
C ARG A 41 -7.00 -4.66 -2.54
N VAL A 42 -7.07 -4.90 -1.24
CA VAL A 42 -7.05 -3.86 -0.22
C VAL A 42 -6.14 -4.28 0.93
N PHE A 43 -5.35 -3.35 1.45
CA PHE A 43 -4.44 -3.62 2.54
C PHE A 43 -5.19 -3.80 3.86
N ARG A 44 -4.96 -4.93 4.53
CA ARG A 44 -5.49 -5.26 5.86
C ARG A 44 -4.34 -5.28 6.87
N ARG A 45 -4.47 -4.48 7.93
CA ARG A 45 -3.57 -4.63 9.07
C ARG A 45 -3.90 -5.93 9.79
N THR A 46 -2.93 -6.81 9.97
CA THR A 46 -3.08 -8.01 10.81
C THR A 46 -2.79 -7.66 12.27
N ASN A 47 -3.56 -8.24 13.20
CA ASN A 47 -3.35 -8.09 14.65
C ASN A 47 -2.20 -8.97 15.16
N LEU A 48 -1.08 -8.99 14.44
CA LEU A 48 0.12 -9.67 14.90
C LEU A 48 0.78 -8.84 16.02
N PRO A 49 1.41 -9.49 17.02
CA PRO A 49 2.17 -8.79 18.04
C PRO A 49 3.22 -7.88 17.39
N LEU A 50 3.48 -6.70 17.98
CA LEU A 50 4.37 -5.66 17.42
C LEU A 50 5.77 -6.18 17.07
N THR A 51 6.24 -7.23 17.74
CA THR A 51 7.50 -7.92 17.42
C THR A 51 7.52 -8.64 16.06
N ARG A 52 6.36 -8.88 15.44
CA ARG A 52 6.20 -9.54 14.13
C ARG A 52 5.50 -8.68 13.08
N ALA A 53 4.82 -7.61 13.48
CA ALA A 53 4.14 -6.69 12.57
C ALA A 53 5.07 -5.54 12.19
N THR A 54 5.41 -5.42 10.90
CA THR A 54 6.24 -4.33 10.37
C THR A 54 5.46 -3.05 10.07
N MET A 55 4.13 -3.02 10.25
CA MET A 55 3.34 -1.83 9.99
C MET A 55 3.35 -0.86 11.18
N CYS A 56 4.00 0.29 11.01
CA CYS A 56 3.90 1.44 11.92
C CYS A 56 2.95 2.49 11.33
N ARG A 57 1.99 2.96 12.14
CA ARG A 57 1.09 4.05 11.75
C ARG A 57 1.82 5.37 11.98
N ASN A 58 1.79 6.25 10.99
CA ASN A 58 2.09 7.66 11.18
C ASN A 58 0.76 8.43 11.18
N GLU A 59 0.63 9.45 12.02
CA GLU A 59 -0.60 10.24 12.17
C GLU A 59 -0.66 11.46 11.22
N PHE A 60 0.19 11.48 10.20
CA PHE A 60 0.18 12.52 9.18
C PHE A 60 -0.86 12.18 8.10
N ASN A 61 -1.73 13.15 7.82
CA ASN A 61 -2.62 13.13 6.66
C ASN A 61 -1.85 13.68 5.45
N THR A 62 -2.13 13.13 4.27
CA THR A 62 -1.50 13.59 3.02
C THR A 62 -2.56 13.76 1.96
N GLU A 63 -2.48 14.87 1.22
CA GLU A 63 -3.41 15.23 0.17
C GLU A 63 -2.66 15.19 -1.17
N MET A 64 -3.16 14.42 -2.15
CA MET A 64 -2.69 14.47 -3.53
C MET A 64 -3.75 15.16 -4.39
N MET A 65 -3.32 15.86 -5.44
CA MET A 65 -4.21 16.64 -6.31
C MET A 65 -5.39 15.85 -6.91
N LEU A 66 -5.31 14.51 -6.94
CA LEU A 66 -6.35 13.62 -7.48
C LEU A 66 -7.03 12.72 -6.44
N MET A 67 -6.51 12.61 -5.20
CA MET A 67 -7.04 11.76 -4.12
C MET A 67 -6.59 12.26 -2.74
N SER A 68 -7.50 12.24 -1.76
CA SER A 68 -7.16 12.44 -0.35
C SER A 68 -6.76 11.11 0.31
N ALA A 69 -5.79 11.15 1.23
CA ALA A 69 -5.38 9.98 1.99
C ALA A 69 -5.47 10.24 3.50
N GLU A 70 -6.21 9.35 4.18
CA GLU A 70 -6.46 9.46 5.61
C GLU A 70 -5.26 9.07 6.49
N PHE A 71 -4.30 8.28 6.00
CA PHE A 71 -3.17 7.81 6.83
C PHE A 71 -1.92 7.49 6.01
N VAL A 72 -0.77 7.87 6.54
CA VAL A 72 0.55 7.39 6.08
C VAL A 72 1.03 6.25 6.99
N GLY A 73 1.61 5.20 6.40
CA GLY A 73 2.13 4.06 7.16
C GLY A 73 3.47 3.60 6.64
N LEU A 74 4.31 3.11 7.54
CA LEU A 74 5.58 2.46 7.20
C LEU A 74 5.39 0.95 7.27
N SER A 75 5.85 0.22 6.26
CA SER A 75 5.83 -1.24 6.25
C SER A 75 6.94 -1.81 5.38
N GLN A 76 7.24 -3.11 5.55
CA GLN A 76 8.17 -3.78 4.65
C GLN A 76 7.54 -3.91 3.26
N LEU A 77 8.26 -3.39 2.26
CA LEU A 77 7.91 -3.48 0.85
C LEU A 77 8.91 -4.42 0.15
N ARG A 78 8.39 -5.38 -0.62
CA ARG A 78 9.20 -6.23 -1.49
C ARG A 78 8.63 -6.18 -2.90
N PHE A 79 9.51 -5.91 -3.86
CA PHE A 79 9.20 -5.96 -5.28
C PHE A 79 9.44 -7.38 -5.79
N VAL A 80 8.46 -7.94 -6.49
CA VAL A 80 8.62 -9.21 -7.23
C VAL A 80 8.42 -8.88 -8.69
N ILE A 81 9.54 -8.57 -9.35
CA ILE A 81 9.56 -8.30 -10.78
C ILE A 81 9.83 -9.64 -11.46
N ASN A 82 8.80 -10.24 -12.04
CA ASN A 82 8.99 -11.39 -12.92
C ASN A 82 9.53 -10.84 -14.25
N THR A 83 10.85 -10.92 -14.43
CA THR A 83 11.52 -10.66 -15.71
C THR A 83 11.26 -11.77 -16.72
#